data_AF-Q47DS6-F1
#
_entry.id   AF-Q47DS6-F1
#
_cell.length_a   1.000
_cell.length_b   1.000
_cell.length_c   1.000
_cell.angle_alpha   90.00
_cell.angle_beta   90.00
_cell.angle_gamma   90.00
#
_symmetry.space_group_name_H-M   'P 1'
#
loop_
_entity.id
_entity.type
_entity.pdbx_description
1 polymer ?
#
loop_
_entity_poly.entity_id
_entity_poly.type
_entity_poly.pdbx_seq_one_letter_code
_entity_poly.pdbx_strand_id
1 'polypeptide(L)'
;MLCAESEKCLESAGLESREKFHNLLHEMAVCTREHFAKEEALLLARNYPMLVEHAEEHERFQVALADFLFSAMQGELDKIGVFRFLSEWWVRHILVSDLDCRSYLEVS
;
A
#
# COMPACT_ATOMS: atom_id res chain seq x y z
N MET A 1 -1.56 5.89 10.32
CA MET A 1 -1.53 4.74 9.41
C MET A 1 -0.34 4.73 8.44
N LEU A 2 0.58 5.69 8.55
CA LEU A 2 2.02 5.46 8.44
C LEU A 2 2.58 5.89 9.80
N CYS A 3 2.44 5.02 10.80
CA CYS A 3 2.69 5.39 12.19
C CYS A 3 4.19 5.37 12.46
N ALA A 4 4.85 6.54 12.38
CA ALA A 4 6.07 6.98 13.09
C ALA A 4 7.34 6.08 13.14
N GLU A 5 7.27 4.80 12.79
CA GLU A 5 8.36 3.84 12.89
C GLU A 5 9.15 3.70 11.58
N SER A 6 8.56 4.14 10.45
CA SER A 6 9.17 4.04 9.14
C SER A 6 10.45 4.89 8.98
N GLU A 7 10.56 6.02 9.69
CA GLU A 7 11.76 6.88 9.61
C GLU A 7 12.98 6.27 10.31
N LYS A 8 12.79 5.53 11.42
CA LYS A 8 13.91 4.92 12.16
C LYS A 8 14.56 3.73 11.44
N CYS A 9 13.91 3.17 10.42
CA CYS A 9 14.43 2.01 9.69
C CYS A 9 15.48 2.41 8.63
N LEU A 10 15.48 3.67 8.17
CA LEU A 10 16.36 4.17 7.11
C LEU A 10 17.81 4.41 7.56
N GLU A 11 18.07 4.59 8.85
CA GLU A 11 19.39 5.05 9.35
C GLU A 11 20.37 3.93 9.75
N SER A 12 19.94 2.67 9.85
CA SER A 12 20.81 1.58 10.32
C SER A 12 21.25 0.65 9.19
N ALA A 13 22.56 0.42 9.07
CA ALA A 13 23.14 -0.60 8.21
C ALA A 13 23.27 -1.91 9.00
N GLY A 14 22.64 -3.01 8.52
CA GLY A 14 22.73 -4.32 9.16
C GLY A 14 21.56 -5.26 8.82
N LEU A 15 21.68 -6.53 9.24
CA LEU A 15 20.65 -7.56 9.09
C LEU A 15 19.34 -7.19 9.80
N GLU A 16 19.41 -6.60 10.99
CA GLU A 16 18.23 -6.12 11.73
C GLU A 16 17.44 -5.05 10.97
N SER A 17 18.12 -4.18 10.23
CA SER A 17 17.48 -3.15 9.40
C SER A 17 16.79 -3.75 8.16
N ARG A 18 17.28 -4.89 7.66
CA ARG A 18 16.63 -5.62 6.56
C ARG A 18 15.37 -6.33 7.05
N GLU A 19 15.45 -7.02 8.18
CA GLU A 19 14.31 -7.72 8.78
C GLU A 19 13.19 -6.75 9.16
N LYS A 20 13.53 -5.62 9.81
CA LYS A 20 12.55 -4.57 10.13
C LYS A 20 11.87 -4.01 8.89
N PHE A 21 12.62 -3.74 7.82
CA PHE A 21 12.06 -3.23 6.58
C PHE A 21 11.16 -4.27 5.89
N HIS A 22 11.56 -5.54 5.90
CA HIS A 22 10.74 -6.63 5.37
C HIS A 22 9.42 -6.76 6.15
N ASN A 23 9.47 -6.71 7.49
CA ASN A 23 8.28 -6.74 8.33
C ASN A 23 7.35 -5.56 8.05
N LEU A 24 7.91 -4.35 7.88
CA LEU A 24 7.13 -3.17 7.51
C LEU A 24 6.40 -3.34 6.16
N LEU A 25 7.10 -3.84 5.14
CA LEU A 25 6.48 -4.13 3.84
C LEU A 25 5.38 -5.17 3.94
N HIS A 26 5.59 -6.22 4.75
CA HIS A 26 4.63 -7.28 4.95
C HIS A 26 3.37 -6.77 5.67
N GLU A 27 3.54 -6.01 6.75
CA GLU A 27 2.43 -5.37 7.47
C GLU A 27 1.62 -4.45 6.56
N MET A 28 2.30 -3.68 5.71
CA MET A 28 1.66 -2.79 4.74
C MET A 28 0.87 -3.57 3.67
N ALA A 29 1.41 -4.68 3.16
CA ALA A 29 0.69 -5.55 2.22
C ALA A 29 -0.57 -6.16 2.84
N VAL A 30 -0.50 -6.61 4.09
CA VAL A 30 -1.67 -7.13 4.81
C VAL A 30 -2.71 -6.04 5.03
N CYS A 31 -2.30 -4.88 5.54
CA CYS A 31 -3.21 -3.77 5.86
C CYS A 31 -3.91 -3.22 4.61
N THR A 32 -3.17 -3.00 3.53
CA THR A 32 -3.73 -2.48 2.27
C THR A 32 -4.67 -3.49 1.61
N ARG A 33 -4.36 -4.79 1.64
CA ARG A 33 -5.25 -5.82 1.11
C ARG A 33 -6.60 -5.83 1.83
N GLU A 34 -6.59 -5.73 3.15
CA GLU A 34 -7.84 -5.68 3.93
C GLU A 34 -8.63 -4.39 3.69
N HIS A 35 -7.95 -3.27 3.48
CA HIS A 35 -8.57 -2.00 3.15
C HIS A 35 -9.25 -2.05 1.78
N PHE A 36 -8.52 -2.43 0.73
CA PHE A 36 -9.01 -2.54 -0.64
C PHE A 36 -10.19 -3.50 -0.75
N ALA A 37 -10.11 -4.67 -0.09
CA ALA A 37 -11.22 -5.62 -0.10
C ALA A 37 -12.51 -5.06 0.52
N LYS A 38 -12.41 -4.24 1.58
CA LYS A 38 -13.57 -3.58 2.19
C LYS A 38 -14.13 -2.49 1.29
N GLU A 39 -13.24 -1.71 0.69
CA GLU A 39 -13.59 -0.62 -0.22
C GLU A 39 -14.32 -1.15 -1.45
N GLU A 40 -13.71 -2.10 -2.17
CA GLU A 40 -14.27 -2.73 -3.35
C GLU A 40 -15.63 -3.40 -3.06
N ALA A 41 -15.79 -4.04 -1.89
CA ALA A 41 -17.07 -4.62 -1.48
C ALA A 41 -18.17 -3.55 -1.33
N LEU A 42 -17.84 -2.40 -0.76
CA LEU A 42 -18.77 -1.27 -0.63
C LEU A 42 -19.09 -0.64 -1.99
N LEU A 43 -18.08 -0.42 -2.82
CA LEU A 43 -18.22 0.13 -4.17
C LEU A 43 -19.05 -0.79 -5.06
N LEU A 44 -18.84 -2.11 -4.98
CA LEU A 44 -19.64 -3.13 -5.66
C LEU A 44 -21.09 -3.09 -5.19
N ALA A 45 -21.33 -3.08 -3.87
CA ALA A 45 -22.68 -3.04 -3.30
C ALA A 45 -23.46 -1.79 -3.73
N ARG A 46 -22.75 -0.70 -4.04
CA ARG A 46 -23.33 0.59 -4.45
C ARG A 46 -23.28 0.84 -5.95
N ASN A 47 -22.91 -0.17 -6.75
CA ASN A 47 -22.81 -0.10 -8.20
C ASN A 47 -21.95 1.08 -8.68
N TYR A 48 -20.80 1.28 -8.05
CA TYR A 48 -19.85 2.32 -8.47
C TYR A 48 -19.38 2.04 -9.91
N PRO A 49 -19.53 2.98 -10.85
CA PRO A 49 -19.30 2.73 -12.27
C PRO A 49 -17.84 2.48 -12.64
N MET A 50 -16.89 2.99 -11.86
CA MET A 50 -15.45 2.86 -12.12
C MET A 50 -14.78 1.79 -11.24
N LEU A 51 -15.56 0.81 -10.76
CA LEU A 51 -15.06 -0.24 -9.85
C LEU A 51 -13.90 -1.03 -10.49
N VAL A 52 -13.97 -1.30 -11.79
CA VAL A 52 -12.94 -2.10 -12.48
C VAL A 52 -11.62 -1.34 -12.50
N GLU A 53 -11.64 -0.07 -12.90
CA GLU A 53 -10.45 0.78 -12.95
C GLU A 53 -9.84 0.97 -11.55
N HIS A 54 -10.68 1.12 -10.53
CA HIS A 54 -10.24 1.26 -9.14
C HIS A 54 -9.63 -0.04 -8.59
N ALA A 55 -10.24 -1.20 -8.84
CA ALA A 55 -9.68 -2.50 -8.47
C ALA A 55 -8.36 -2.81 -9.22
N GLU A 56 -8.22 -2.38 -10.47
CA GLU A 56 -6.95 -2.48 -11.19
C GLU A 56 -5.84 -1.62 -10.57
N GLU A 57 -6.17 -0.44 -10.04
CA GLU A 57 -5.23 0.39 -9.30
C GLU A 57 -4.73 -0.32 -8.03
N HIS A 58 -5.63 -0.93 -7.27
CA HIS A 58 -5.31 -1.75 -6.09
C HIS A 58 -4.42 -2.94 -6.43
N GLU A 59 -4.76 -3.68 -7.49
CA GLU A 59 -4.00 -4.87 -7.90
C GLU A 59 -2.56 -4.49 -8.29
N ARG A 60 -2.37 -3.39 -9.04
CA ARG A 60 -1.03 -2.91 -9.40
C ARG A 60 -0.18 -2.59 -8.18
N PHE A 61 -0.80 -2.06 -7.12
CA PHE A 61 -0.10 -1.79 -5.88
C PHE A 61 0.27 -3.06 -5.11
N GLN A 62 -0.63 -4.05 -5.06
CA GLN A 62 -0.35 -5.35 -4.45
C GLN A 62 0.80 -6.07 -5.16
N VAL A 63 0.82 -6.05 -6.50
CA VAL A 63 1.92 -6.60 -7.30
C VAL A 63 3.24 -5.89 -6.97
N ALA A 64 3.26 -4.56 -6.92
CA ALA A 64 4.46 -3.81 -6.56
C ALA A 64 4.98 -4.15 -5.16
N LEU A 65 4.09 -4.31 -4.17
CA LEU A 65 4.46 -4.75 -2.82
C LEU A 65 5.03 -6.17 -2.80
N ALA A 66 4.47 -7.09 -3.58
CA ALA A 66 5.00 -8.45 -3.72
C ALA A 66 6.41 -8.45 -4.33
N ASP A 67 6.64 -7.64 -5.37
CA ASP A 67 7.96 -7.48 -6.00
C ASP A 67 9.00 -6.90 -5.03
N PHE A 68 8.61 -5.93 -4.20
CA PHE A 68 9.48 -5.39 -3.17
C PHE A 68 9.79 -6.41 -2.07
N LEU A 69 8.79 -7.19 -1.63
CA LEU A 69 9.00 -8.27 -0.65
C LEU A 69 9.96 -9.33 -1.19
N PHE A 70 9.81 -9.73 -2.46
CA PHE A 70 10.72 -10.66 -3.12
C PHE A 70 12.14 -10.09 -3.23
N SER A 71 12.28 -8.85 -3.69
CA SER A 71 13.58 -8.17 -3.79
C SER A 71 14.24 -7.99 -2.42
N ALA A 72 13.45 -7.80 -1.36
CA ALA A 72 13.92 -7.73 0.02
C ALA A 72 14.55 -9.05 0.48
N MET A 73 13.94 -10.19 0.12
CA MET A 73 14.47 -11.52 0.44
C MET A 73 15.81 -11.80 -0.25
N GLN A 74 15.99 -11.30 -1.48
CA GLN A 74 17.23 -11.43 -2.24
C GLN A 74 18.32 -10.47 -1.77
N GLY A 75 17.98 -9.48 -0.94
CA GLY A 75 18.90 -8.48 -0.43
C GLY A 75 19.24 -7.35 -1.40
N GLU A 76 18.52 -7.24 -2.52
CA GLU A 76 18.77 -6.29 -3.63
C GLU A 76 17.92 -5.01 -3.54
N LEU A 77 17.31 -4.76 -2.38
CA LEU A 77 16.27 -3.75 -2.23
C LEU A 77 16.80 -2.32 -2.04
N ASP A 78 16.42 -1.41 -2.94
CA ASP A 78 16.55 0.04 -2.74
C ASP A 78 15.47 0.54 -1.75
N LYS A 79 15.82 0.55 -0.46
CA LYS A 79 14.91 0.98 0.61
C LYS A 79 14.37 2.40 0.42
N ILE A 80 15.19 3.32 -0.11
CA ILE A 80 14.80 4.72 -0.30
C ILE A 80 13.80 4.81 -1.46
N GLY A 81 14.11 4.15 -2.58
CA GLY A 81 13.22 4.09 -3.74
C GLY A 81 11.87 3.48 -3.40
N VAL A 82 11.86 2.39 -2.63
CA VAL A 82 10.64 1.73 -2.15
C VAL A 82 9.84 2.66 -1.24
N PHE A 83 10.46 3.24 -0.22
CA PHE A 83 9.75 4.14 0.70
C PHE A 83 9.11 5.33 -0.03
N ARG A 84 9.83 5.92 -1.00
CA ARG A 84 9.30 6.99 -1.85
C ARG A 84 8.11 6.53 -2.67
N PHE A 85 8.22 5.38 -3.36
CA PHE A 85 7.12 4.83 -4.15
C PHE A 85 5.87 4.62 -3.28
N LEU A 86 6.04 3.99 -2.12
CA LEU A 86 4.95 3.70 -1.20
C LEU A 86 4.27 4.98 -0.70
N SER A 87 5.06 5.99 -0.33
CA SER A 87 4.54 7.27 0.15
C SER A 87 3.80 8.04 -0.95
N GLU A 88 4.38 8.12 -2.15
CA GLU A 88 3.78 8.83 -3.28
C GLU A 88 2.49 8.15 -3.75
N TRP A 89 2.50 6.83 -3.86
CA TRP A 89 1.32 6.07 -4.26
C TRP A 89 0.20 6.23 -3.23
N TRP A 90 0.51 6.05 -1.94
CA TRP A 90 -0.48 6.13 -0.87
C TRP A 90 -1.15 7.52 -0.78
N VAL A 91 -0.36 8.59 -0.91
CA VAL A 91 -0.88 9.96 -0.91
C VAL A 91 -1.77 10.20 -2.14
N ARG A 92 -1.36 9.74 -3.31
CA ARG A 92 -2.14 9.90 -4.55
C ARG A 92 -3.45 9.11 -4.49
N HIS A 93 -3.41 7.90 -3.96
CA HIS A 93 -4.57 7.02 -3.83
C HIS A 93 -5.65 7.67 -2.95
N ILE A 94 -5.30 8.04 -1.71
CA ILE A 94 -6.23 8.69 -0.77
C ILE A 94 -6.77 10.02 -1.32
N LEU A 95 -5.91 10.86 -1.92
CA LEU A 95 -6.32 12.21 -2.31
C LEU A 95 -7.13 12.25 -3.61
N VAL A 96 -7.00 11.22 -4.45
CA VAL A 96 -7.61 11.21 -5.79
C VAL A 96 -8.64 10.08 -5.89
N SER A 97 -8.21 8.83 -5.77
CA SER A 97 -9.07 7.67 -6.02
C SER A 97 -10.16 7.52 -4.96
N ASP A 98 -9.78 7.51 -3.67
CA ASP A 98 -10.74 7.39 -2.56
C ASP A 98 -11.66 8.61 -2.48
N LEU A 99 -11.17 9.79 -2.88
CA LEU A 99 -11.97 11.02 -2.88
C LEU A 99 -13.06 10.96 -3.97
N ASP A 100 -12.73 10.44 -5.15
CA ASP A 100 -13.64 10.30 -6.28
C ASP A 100 -14.77 9.30 -5.98
N CYS A 101 -14.49 8.28 -5.16
CA CYS A 101 -15.48 7.28 -4.76
C CYS A 101 -16.08 7.57 -3.35
N ARG A 102 -15.64 8.63 -2.65
CA ARG A 102 -16.01 8.93 -1.26
C ARG A 102 -17.51 8.88 -0.98
N SER A 103 -18.33 9.45 -1.85
CA SER A 103 -19.80 9.44 -1.69
C SER A 103 -20.40 8.03 -1.69
N TYR A 104 -19.68 7.06 -2.27
CA TYR A 104 -19.99 5.64 -2.31
C TYR A 104 -19.31 4.86 -1.17
N LEU A 105 -18.47 5.49 -0.34
CA LEU A 105 -17.84 4.85 0.82
C LEU A 105 -18.46 5.27 2.14
N GLU A 106 -18.98 6.50 2.23
CA GLU A 106 -19.66 6.99 3.43
C GLU A 106 -20.86 6.10 3.81
N VAL A 107 -20.88 5.63 5.06
CA VAL A 107 -22.00 4.83 5.61
C VAL A 107 -23.09 5.82 6.01
N SER A 108 -24.27 5.72 5.37
CA SER A 108 -25.46 6.50 5.72
C SER A 108 -26.02 6.14 7.10
#